data_AF-A0A349NG47-F1
#
_entry.id   AF-A0A349NG47-F1
#
_cell.length_a   1.000
_cell.length_b   1.000
_cell.length_c   1.000
_cell.angle_alpha   90.00
_cell.angle_beta   90.00
_cell.angle_gamma   90.00
#
_symmetry.space_group_name_H-M   'P 1'
#
loop_
_entity.id
_entity.type
_entity.pdbx_description
1 polymer ?
#
loop_
_entity_poly.entity_id
_entity_poly.type
_entity_poly.pdbx_seq_one_letter_code
_entity_poly.pdbx_strand_id
1 'polypeptide(L)'
;MRKTKILIVSLLAFIPATATFAQSTKIKDVRTNPDIFFLQDGQQPSSLDLLPPPPSVGSMQWYYDESQYQWGKSLRDTPRGDQAATDAQIEGDGVPHIFSEAFGTEISKENAPEIYKLVLEMRDDAGDLATRSAKNHYMRIRPFAYYKEDTCNPAQQKEL
;
A
#
# COMPACT_ATOMS: atom_id res chain seq x y z
N MET A 1 61.24 -2.52 -56.27
CA MET A 1 60.26 -2.23 -55.19
C MET A 1 59.24 -3.36 -55.13
N ARG A 2 59.46 -4.36 -54.28
CA ARG A 2 58.60 -5.53 -54.10
C ARG A 2 57.78 -5.31 -52.82
N LYS A 3 56.46 -5.13 -52.93
CA LYS A 3 55.56 -4.93 -51.79
C LYS A 3 55.02 -6.28 -51.32
N THR A 4 55.45 -6.71 -50.14
CA THR A 4 54.92 -7.83 -49.36
C THR A 4 53.48 -7.51 -48.96
N LYS A 5 52.51 -8.39 -49.25
CA LYS A 5 51.14 -8.28 -48.71
C LYS A 5 50.95 -9.34 -47.64
N ILE A 6 50.71 -8.89 -46.42
CA ILE A 6 50.52 -9.68 -45.20
C ILE A 6 49.06 -10.18 -45.16
N LEU A 7 48.89 -11.46 -44.86
CA LEU A 7 47.62 -12.12 -44.54
C LEU A 7 47.02 -11.53 -43.24
N ILE A 8 45.72 -11.24 -43.23
CA ILE A 8 44.95 -11.08 -41.99
C ILE A 8 43.83 -12.11 -42.04
N VAL A 9 43.92 -13.10 -41.16
CA VAL A 9 42.88 -14.12 -40.91
C VAL A 9 41.94 -13.54 -39.86
N SER A 10 40.68 -13.34 -40.23
CA SER A 10 39.62 -12.87 -39.34
C SER A 10 39.06 -14.02 -38.50
N LEU A 11 39.34 -14.01 -37.19
CA LEU A 11 38.78 -14.91 -36.20
C LEU A 11 37.40 -14.38 -35.75
N LEU A 12 36.31 -15.04 -36.14
CA LEU A 12 34.95 -14.71 -35.67
C LEU A 12 34.76 -15.29 -34.26
N ALA A 13 34.64 -14.42 -33.25
CA ALA A 13 34.38 -14.80 -31.86
C ALA A 13 32.90 -15.13 -31.66
N PHE A 14 32.61 -16.33 -31.17
CA PHE A 14 31.28 -16.79 -30.77
C PHE A 14 30.96 -16.24 -29.38
N ILE A 15 29.99 -15.33 -29.26
CA ILE A 15 29.55 -14.77 -27.96
C ILE A 15 28.37 -15.64 -27.46
N PRO A 16 28.52 -16.38 -26.34
CA PRO A 16 27.37 -17.05 -25.74
C PRO A 16 26.46 -16.01 -25.09
N ALA A 17 25.21 -15.95 -25.55
CA ALA A 17 24.16 -15.15 -24.94
C ALA A 17 23.78 -15.80 -23.59
N THR A 18 24.36 -15.33 -22.50
CA THR A 18 23.82 -15.59 -21.16
C THR A 18 22.52 -14.81 -21.03
N ALA A 19 21.39 -15.54 -21.04
CA ALA A 19 20.11 -14.98 -20.66
C ALA A 19 20.16 -14.62 -19.16
N THR A 20 20.49 -13.36 -18.87
CA THR A 20 20.27 -12.77 -17.56
C THR A 20 18.77 -12.73 -17.34
N PHE A 21 18.25 -13.68 -16.56
CA PHE A 21 16.90 -13.58 -15.99
C PHE A 21 16.86 -12.29 -15.18
N ALA A 22 16.10 -11.31 -15.69
CA ALA A 22 15.90 -10.04 -15.03
C ALA A 22 15.37 -10.27 -13.61
N GLN A 23 16.00 -9.58 -12.68
CA GLN A 23 15.73 -9.55 -11.26
C GLN A 23 14.23 -9.31 -11.02
N SER A 24 13.50 -10.36 -10.61
CA SER A 24 12.13 -10.21 -10.10
C SER A 24 12.20 -9.18 -8.98
N THR A 25 11.61 -8.00 -9.18
CA THR A 25 11.23 -7.17 -8.05
C THR A 25 10.44 -8.09 -7.10
N LYS A 26 10.87 -8.18 -5.84
CA LYS A 26 10.15 -8.99 -4.85
C LYS A 26 8.76 -8.39 -4.70
N ILE A 27 7.75 -9.07 -5.24
CA ILE A 27 6.35 -8.66 -5.15
C ILE A 27 5.94 -8.75 -3.68
N LYS A 28 5.41 -7.66 -3.12
CA LYS A 28 4.95 -7.63 -1.73
C LYS A 28 3.66 -8.45 -1.60
N ASP A 29 3.77 -9.72 -1.22
CA ASP A 29 2.65 -10.64 -0.98
C ASP A 29 3.06 -11.79 -0.04
N VAL A 30 2.21 -12.82 0.11
CA VAL A 30 2.47 -13.99 0.99
C VAL A 30 3.80 -14.71 0.70
N ARG A 31 4.32 -14.66 -0.53
CA ARG A 31 5.60 -15.31 -0.88
C ARG A 31 6.80 -14.60 -0.26
N THR A 32 6.68 -13.29 -0.01
CA THR A 32 7.76 -12.48 0.56
C THR A 32 7.50 -12.07 2.00
N ASN A 33 6.23 -11.93 2.41
CA ASN A 33 5.82 -11.52 3.75
C ASN A 33 4.65 -12.41 4.25
N PRO A 34 4.89 -13.69 4.55
CA PRO A 34 3.82 -14.64 4.90
C PRO A 34 3.08 -14.31 6.20
N ASP A 35 3.67 -13.50 7.09
CA ASP A 35 3.09 -13.17 8.40
C ASP A 35 2.05 -12.02 8.33
N ILE A 36 1.86 -11.41 7.16
CA ILE A 36 0.95 -10.25 6.97
C ILE A 36 0.09 -10.34 5.70
N PHE A 37 0.17 -11.45 4.95
CA PHE A 37 -0.66 -11.71 3.78
C PHE A 37 -1.08 -13.18 3.75
N PHE A 38 -2.32 -13.46 3.36
CA PHE A 38 -2.71 -14.79 2.90
C PHE A 38 -2.54 -14.95 1.38
N LEU A 39 -2.73 -13.86 0.62
CA LEU A 39 -2.86 -13.92 -0.82
C LEU A 39 -1.52 -13.66 -1.53
N GLN A 40 -1.40 -14.25 -2.72
CA GLN A 40 -0.43 -13.85 -3.73
C GLN A 40 -1.02 -12.74 -4.60
N ASP A 41 -0.15 -11.89 -5.12
CA ASP A 41 -0.56 -10.87 -6.08
C ASP A 41 -1.21 -11.50 -7.33
N GLY A 42 -2.38 -10.98 -7.70
CA GLY A 42 -3.24 -11.49 -8.77
C GLY A 42 -4.37 -12.40 -8.31
N GLN A 43 -4.43 -12.77 -7.03
CA GLN A 43 -5.58 -13.48 -6.46
C GLN A 43 -6.72 -12.54 -6.02
N GLN A 44 -6.39 -11.27 -5.74
CA GLN A 44 -7.34 -10.22 -5.43
C GLN A 44 -8.00 -9.63 -6.70
N PRO A 45 -9.23 -9.09 -6.61
CA PRO A 45 -9.81 -8.31 -7.70
C PRO A 45 -8.97 -7.08 -8.05
N SER A 46 -8.92 -6.72 -9.33
CA SER A 46 -8.29 -5.48 -9.78
C SER A 46 -9.08 -4.26 -9.29
N SER A 47 -8.51 -3.52 -8.33
CA SER A 47 -9.13 -2.27 -7.86
C SER A 47 -9.23 -1.20 -8.94
N LEU A 48 -8.27 -1.16 -9.87
CA LEU A 48 -8.29 -0.20 -10.98
C LEU A 48 -9.46 -0.44 -11.93
N ASP A 49 -9.79 -1.72 -12.20
CA ASP A 49 -10.89 -2.07 -13.09
C ASP A 49 -12.26 -1.96 -12.40
N LEU A 50 -12.30 -2.17 -11.07
CA LEU A 50 -13.54 -2.17 -10.30
C LEU A 50 -13.99 -0.77 -9.88
N LEU A 51 -13.07 0.09 -9.44
CA LEU A 51 -13.40 1.38 -8.85
C LEU A 51 -13.48 2.49 -9.90
N PRO A 52 -14.41 3.46 -9.74
CA PRO A 52 -14.38 4.66 -10.56
C PRO A 52 -13.13 5.52 -10.26
N PRO A 53 -12.75 6.43 -11.16
CA PRO A 53 -11.73 7.41 -10.86
C PRO A 53 -12.14 8.30 -9.66
N PRO A 54 -11.18 8.82 -8.89
CA PRO A 54 -11.48 9.72 -7.78
C PRO A 54 -12.18 11.00 -8.28
N PRO A 55 -12.95 11.69 -7.40
CA PRO A 55 -13.55 12.98 -7.75
C PRO A 55 -12.53 13.96 -8.32
N SER A 56 -12.81 14.49 -9.52
CA SER A 56 -11.95 15.48 -10.15
C SER A 56 -12.01 16.80 -9.39
N VAL A 57 -10.88 17.51 -9.29
CA VAL A 57 -10.81 18.84 -8.66
C VAL A 57 -11.87 19.77 -9.28
N GLY A 58 -12.65 20.43 -8.43
CA GLY A 58 -13.73 21.34 -8.84
C GLY A 58 -15.06 20.67 -9.20
N SER A 59 -15.17 19.34 -9.14
CA SER A 59 -16.46 18.65 -9.23
C SER A 59 -17.30 18.85 -7.96
N MET A 60 -18.61 18.60 -8.05
CA MET A 60 -19.50 18.63 -6.87
C MET A 60 -19.06 17.63 -5.79
N GLN A 61 -18.61 16.44 -6.21
CA GLN A 61 -18.09 15.42 -5.30
C GLN A 61 -16.78 15.84 -4.66
N TRP A 62 -15.91 16.57 -5.36
CA TRP A 62 -14.71 17.15 -4.76
C TRP A 62 -15.06 18.17 -3.67
N TYR A 63 -15.99 19.09 -3.94
CA TYR A 63 -16.43 20.04 -2.91
C TYR A 63 -17.09 19.35 -1.71
N TYR A 64 -17.79 18.25 -1.94
CA TYR A 64 -18.29 17.43 -0.86
C TYR A 64 -17.14 16.84 -0.02
N ASP A 65 -16.12 16.25 -0.64
CA ASP A 65 -14.93 15.77 0.06
C ASP A 65 -14.25 16.87 0.90
N GLU A 66 -14.13 18.10 0.36
CA GLU A 66 -13.59 19.25 1.11
C GLU A 66 -14.46 19.60 2.33
N SER A 67 -15.78 19.59 2.17
CA SER A 67 -16.71 19.89 3.26
C SER A 67 -16.62 18.86 4.40
N GLN A 68 -16.51 17.57 4.04
CA GLN A 68 -16.35 16.49 5.01
C GLN A 68 -15.01 16.56 5.72
N TYR A 69 -13.95 16.99 5.02
CA TYR A 69 -12.65 17.23 5.62
C TYR A 69 -12.70 18.32 6.69
N GLN A 70 -13.28 19.49 6.38
CA GLN A 70 -13.41 20.59 7.35
C GLN A 70 -14.29 20.19 8.54
N TRP A 71 -15.38 19.47 8.29
CA TRP A 71 -16.21 18.93 9.37
C TRP A 71 -15.43 17.98 10.27
N GLY A 72 -14.71 17.00 9.71
CA GLY A 72 -13.88 16.07 10.49
C GLY A 72 -12.81 16.78 11.31
N LYS A 73 -12.19 17.83 10.76
CA LYS A 73 -11.24 18.67 11.51
C LYS A 73 -11.87 19.38 12.71
N SER A 74 -13.09 19.88 12.56
CA SER A 74 -13.80 20.57 13.64
C SER A 74 -14.07 19.67 14.85
N LEU A 75 -13.99 18.34 14.66
CA LEU A 75 -14.20 17.35 15.72
C LEU A 75 -12.92 16.92 16.44
N ARG A 76 -11.73 17.39 16.03
CA ARG A 76 -10.44 16.92 16.59
C ARG A 76 -10.35 17.09 18.11
N ASP A 77 -10.85 18.21 18.64
CA ASP A 77 -10.78 18.53 20.09
C ASP A 77 -12.02 18.02 20.86
N THR A 78 -12.61 16.91 20.41
CA THR A 78 -13.80 16.30 21.03
C THR A 78 -13.53 14.84 21.36
N PRO A 79 -14.34 14.18 22.21
CA PRO A 79 -14.22 12.74 22.46
C PRO A 79 -14.27 11.89 21.17
N ARG A 80 -14.97 12.36 20.12
CA ARG A 80 -14.98 11.68 18.83
C ARG A 80 -13.63 11.82 18.09
N GLY A 81 -12.97 12.96 18.25
CA GLY A 81 -11.63 13.24 17.73
C GLY A 81 -10.57 12.37 18.41
N ASP A 82 -10.66 12.21 19.74
CA ASP A 82 -9.80 11.30 20.51
C ASP A 82 -9.93 9.86 19.98
N GLN A 83 -11.17 9.39 19.81
CA GLN A 83 -11.41 8.07 19.20
C GLN A 83 -10.82 7.99 17.78
N ALA A 84 -10.98 9.03 16.94
CA ALA A 84 -10.42 9.03 15.59
C ALA A 84 -8.88 8.98 15.57
N ALA A 85 -8.22 9.62 16.54
CA ALA A 85 -6.76 9.55 16.69
C ALA A 85 -6.29 8.16 17.14
N THR A 86 -7.04 7.49 18.01
CA THR A 86 -6.82 6.08 18.37
C THR A 86 -7.03 5.15 17.18
N ASP A 87 -8.15 5.32 16.46
CA ASP A 87 -8.51 4.53 15.27
C ASP A 87 -7.47 4.68 14.14
N ALA A 88 -6.75 5.81 14.10
CA ALA A 88 -5.72 6.08 13.11
C ALA A 88 -4.41 5.31 13.34
N GLN A 89 -4.28 4.55 14.44
CA GLN A 89 -3.15 3.64 14.67
C GLN A 89 -3.48 2.25 14.10
N ILE A 90 -2.95 1.94 12.92
CA ILE A 90 -3.27 0.67 12.21
C ILE A 90 -2.14 -0.37 12.25
N GLU A 91 -0.97 0.03 12.71
CA GLU A 91 0.20 -0.84 12.88
C GLU A 91 0.09 -1.69 14.14
N GLY A 92 0.90 -2.77 14.19
CA GLY A 92 0.92 -3.68 15.33
C GLY A 92 -0.48 -4.18 15.69
N ASP A 93 -0.86 -3.98 16.95
CA ASP A 93 -2.14 -4.43 17.52
C ASP A 93 -3.30 -3.45 17.30
N GLY A 94 -3.08 -2.36 16.54
CA GLY A 94 -4.07 -1.31 16.35
C GLY A 94 -5.42 -1.81 15.84
N VAL A 95 -5.42 -2.55 14.72
CA VAL A 95 -6.66 -3.09 14.14
C VAL A 95 -7.33 -4.14 15.04
N PRO A 96 -6.64 -5.16 15.57
CA PRO A 96 -7.25 -6.06 16.57
C PRO A 96 -7.84 -5.35 17.79
N HIS A 97 -7.13 -4.34 18.31
CA HIS A 97 -7.55 -3.61 19.50
C HIS A 97 -8.87 -2.86 19.28
N ILE A 98 -9.02 -2.12 18.17
CA ILE A 98 -10.24 -1.33 17.91
C ILE A 98 -11.50 -2.19 17.74
N PHE A 99 -11.37 -3.45 17.32
CA PHE A 99 -12.51 -4.36 17.17
C PHE A 99 -12.87 -5.10 18.46
N SER A 100 -12.00 -5.10 19.47
CA SER A 100 -12.17 -5.91 20.69
C SER A 100 -13.46 -5.59 21.45
N GLU A 101 -13.78 -4.30 21.64
CA GLU A 101 -15.00 -3.88 22.33
C GLU A 101 -16.25 -4.35 21.57
N ALA A 102 -16.30 -4.08 20.26
CA ALA A 102 -17.44 -4.45 19.41
C ALA A 102 -17.60 -5.97 19.27
N PHE A 103 -16.50 -6.71 19.27
CA PHE A 103 -16.48 -8.17 19.18
C PHE A 103 -16.90 -8.83 20.52
N GLY A 104 -16.79 -8.11 21.64
CA GLY A 104 -17.17 -8.59 22.97
C GLY A 104 -16.10 -9.42 23.68
N THR A 105 -14.92 -9.57 23.08
CA THR A 105 -13.72 -10.14 23.73
C THR A 105 -12.48 -9.46 23.19
N GLU A 106 -11.46 -9.35 24.04
CA GLU A 106 -10.17 -8.82 23.63
C GLU A 106 -9.55 -9.70 22.53
N ILE A 107 -9.24 -9.08 21.38
CA ILE A 107 -8.57 -9.74 20.26
C ILE A 107 -7.07 -9.53 20.45
N SER A 108 -6.45 -10.45 21.18
CA SER A 108 -5.01 -10.48 21.44
C SER A 108 -4.43 -11.88 21.19
N LYS A 109 -3.10 -11.98 21.21
CA LYS A 109 -2.40 -13.27 21.11
C LYS A 109 -2.79 -14.23 22.25
N GLU A 110 -3.14 -13.68 23.40
CA GLU A 110 -3.45 -14.43 24.61
C GLU A 110 -4.92 -14.86 24.65
N ASN A 111 -5.83 -13.95 24.30
CA ASN A 111 -7.27 -14.15 24.50
C ASN A 111 -7.96 -14.75 23.26
N ALA A 112 -7.49 -14.43 22.05
CA ALA A 112 -8.10 -14.89 20.81
C ALA A 112 -7.03 -15.13 19.71
N PRO A 113 -6.06 -16.04 19.92
CA PRO A 113 -4.87 -16.18 19.08
C PRO A 113 -5.14 -16.35 17.58
N GLU A 114 -6.10 -17.22 17.22
CA GLU A 114 -6.41 -17.49 15.80
C GLU A 114 -7.14 -16.32 15.13
N ILE A 115 -7.98 -15.60 15.88
CA ILE A 115 -8.68 -14.40 15.37
C ILE A 115 -7.68 -13.26 15.23
N TYR A 116 -6.82 -13.08 16.22
CA TYR A 116 -5.73 -12.10 16.18
C TYR A 116 -4.84 -12.32 14.96
N LYS A 117 -4.39 -13.57 14.73
CA LYS A 117 -3.62 -13.95 13.54
C LYS A 117 -4.37 -13.65 12.25
N LEU A 118 -5.64 -14.07 12.16
CA LEU A 118 -6.49 -13.81 10.99
C LEU A 118 -6.57 -12.32 10.65
N VAL A 119 -6.87 -11.48 11.65
CA VAL A 119 -7.03 -10.03 11.46
C VAL A 119 -5.73 -9.38 10.99
N LEU A 120 -4.58 -9.78 11.55
CA LEU A 120 -3.29 -9.26 11.13
C LEU A 120 -2.89 -9.69 9.71
N GLU A 121 -3.02 -10.97 9.40
CA GLU A 121 -2.62 -11.52 8.09
C GLU A 121 -3.54 -11.05 6.96
N MET A 122 -4.84 -10.85 7.22
CA MET A 122 -5.75 -10.30 6.20
C MET A 122 -5.61 -8.79 6.01
N ARG A 123 -4.93 -8.09 6.93
CA ARG A 123 -4.83 -6.63 6.92
C ARG A 123 -4.13 -6.13 5.68
N ASP A 124 -2.98 -6.68 5.29
CA ASP A 124 -2.28 -6.18 4.10
C ASP A 124 -2.85 -6.78 2.80
N ASP A 125 -3.54 -7.92 2.84
CA ASP A 125 -4.36 -8.36 1.71
C ASP A 125 -5.41 -7.28 1.35
N ALA A 126 -6.12 -6.76 2.36
CA ALA A 126 -7.12 -5.71 2.18
C ALA A 126 -6.50 -4.32 1.98
N GLY A 127 -5.45 -3.99 2.74
CA GLY A 127 -4.85 -2.66 2.82
C GLY A 127 -3.92 -2.35 1.65
N ASP A 128 -3.18 -3.35 1.16
CA ASP A 128 -2.22 -3.22 0.07
C ASP A 128 -2.74 -3.94 -1.18
N LEU A 129 -2.77 -5.28 -1.20
CA LEU A 129 -3.06 -6.04 -2.43
C LEU A 129 -4.36 -5.58 -3.11
N ALA A 130 -5.45 -5.49 -2.36
CA ALA A 130 -6.76 -5.10 -2.89
C ALA A 130 -6.81 -3.64 -3.38
N THR A 131 -5.94 -2.74 -2.89
CA THR A 131 -6.00 -1.30 -3.23
C THR A 131 -4.86 -0.82 -4.15
N ARG A 132 -3.79 -1.61 -4.27
CA ARG A 132 -2.50 -1.24 -4.88
C ARG A 132 -2.65 -0.69 -6.29
N SER A 133 -3.40 -1.38 -7.15
CA SER A 133 -3.50 -1.02 -8.57
C SER A 133 -4.12 0.37 -8.78
N ALA A 134 -5.24 0.66 -8.11
CA ALA A 134 -5.88 1.96 -8.16
C ALA A 134 -5.03 3.05 -7.49
N LYS A 135 -4.41 2.77 -6.33
CA LYS A 135 -3.53 3.72 -5.63
C LYS A 135 -2.36 4.15 -6.51
N ASN A 136 -1.64 3.19 -7.09
CA ASN A 136 -0.49 3.44 -7.96
C ASN A 136 -0.88 4.16 -9.26
N HIS A 137 -2.08 3.91 -9.77
CA HIS A 137 -2.56 4.55 -10.99
C HIS A 137 -2.97 6.01 -10.76
N TYR A 138 -3.81 6.27 -9.74
CA TYR A 138 -4.41 7.59 -9.55
C TYR A 138 -3.55 8.54 -8.71
N MET A 139 -2.68 8.01 -7.81
CA MET A 139 -1.77 8.80 -6.98
C MET A 139 -2.46 10.02 -6.32
N ARG A 140 -3.67 9.81 -5.80
CA ARG A 140 -4.52 10.88 -5.28
C ARG A 140 -3.83 11.57 -4.10
N ILE A 141 -3.68 12.89 -4.17
CA ILE A 141 -3.11 13.71 -3.09
C ILE A 141 -4.02 13.63 -1.86
N ARG A 142 -3.42 13.35 -0.70
CA ARG A 142 -4.14 13.26 0.58
C ARG A 142 -4.57 14.64 1.08
N PRO A 143 -5.66 14.76 1.84
CA PRO A 143 -6.16 16.04 2.32
C PRO A 143 -5.12 16.86 3.11
N PHE A 144 -4.42 16.24 4.06
CA PHE A 144 -3.41 16.95 4.88
C PHE A 144 -2.27 17.53 4.02
N ALA A 145 -1.85 16.80 2.97
CA ALA A 145 -0.82 17.26 2.05
C ALA A 145 -1.35 18.40 1.15
N TYR A 146 -2.60 18.32 0.70
CA TYR A 146 -3.26 19.36 -0.09
C TYR A 146 -3.41 20.67 0.71
N TYR A 147 -3.89 20.58 1.95
CA TYR A 147 -4.07 21.73 2.85
C TYR A 147 -2.80 22.14 3.61
N LYS A 148 -1.70 21.39 3.46
CA LYS A 148 -0.39 21.64 4.09
C LYS A 148 -0.47 21.73 5.61
N GLU A 149 -1.05 20.70 6.20
CA GLU A 149 -1.25 20.60 7.65
C GLU A 149 -1.05 19.17 8.13
N ASP A 150 -1.02 19.00 9.45
CA ASP A 150 -0.88 17.68 10.06
C ASP A 150 -2.22 16.96 10.24
N THR A 151 -2.14 15.63 10.23
CA THR A 151 -3.23 14.72 10.58
C THR A 151 -3.47 14.70 12.10
N CYS A 152 -4.50 13.97 12.54
CA CYS A 152 -4.68 13.64 13.96
C CYS A 152 -3.68 12.59 14.47
N ASN A 153 -2.89 11.96 13.59
CA ASN A 153 -1.84 11.00 13.92
C ASN A 153 -0.53 11.33 13.17
N PRO A 154 0.22 12.38 13.59
CA PRO A 154 1.45 12.78 12.91
C PRO A 154 2.55 11.70 12.91
N ALA A 155 2.52 10.75 13.85
CA ALA A 155 3.53 9.70 13.97
C ALA A 155 3.56 8.79 12.73
N GLN A 156 2.38 8.35 12.26
CA GLN A 156 2.24 7.48 11.08
C GLN A 156 2.04 8.26 9.77
N GLN A 157 1.98 9.60 9.81
CA GLN A 157 1.79 10.44 8.62
C GLN A 157 2.86 10.22 7.54
N LYS A 158 4.09 9.84 7.92
CA LYS A 158 5.20 9.61 6.98
C LYS A 158 5.01 8.39 6.10
N GLU A 159 4.15 7.47 6.51
CA GLU A 159 3.85 6.23 5.80
C GLU A 159 2.67 6.38 4.84
N LEU A 160 2.05 7.57 4.81
CA LEU A 160 0.85 7.89 4.05
C LEU A 160 1.17 8.59 2.73
#